data_AF-A0A1V6IQR1-F1
#
_entry.id   AF-A0A1V6IQR1-F1
#
_cell.length_a   1.000
_cell.length_b   1.000
_cell.length_c   1.000
_cell.angle_alpha   90.00
_cell.angle_beta   90.00
_cell.angle_gamma   90.00
#
_symmetry.space_group_name_H-M   'P 1'
#
loop_
_entity.id
_entity.type
_entity.pdbx_description
1 polymer ?
#
loop_
_entity_poly.entity_id
_entity_poly.type
_entity_poly.pdbx_seq_one_letter_code
_entity_poly.pdbx_strand_id
1 'polypeptide(L)'
;MKLNKKRNINRMDVEILNLLCKNPGKEFTAKEVEKEIGLAYSQTNRFMGILRNHIDQKMPYTKYFSYATKKNPVTHISQFIHKYDESLG
;
A
#
# COMPACT_ATOMS: atom_id res chain seq x y z
N MET A 1 -2.57 -29.83 -8.93
CA MET A 1 -3.31 -29.31 -7.75
C MET A 1 -2.95 -27.84 -7.55
N LYS A 2 -3.86 -26.90 -7.79
CA LYS A 2 -3.64 -25.48 -7.39
C LYS A 2 -3.93 -25.40 -5.89
N LEU A 3 -2.88 -25.21 -5.09
CA LEU A 3 -3.02 -24.93 -3.66
C LEU A 3 -3.75 -23.60 -3.50
N ASN A 4 -5.07 -23.68 -3.27
CA ASN A 4 -5.86 -22.55 -2.84
C ASN A 4 -5.47 -22.25 -1.39
N LYS A 5 -4.33 -21.57 -1.19
CA LYS A 5 -3.97 -20.99 0.10
C LYS A 5 -5.14 -20.07 0.47
N LYS A 6 -5.96 -20.48 1.44
CA LYS A 6 -6.86 -19.56 2.16
C LYS A 6 -5.99 -18.44 2.72
N ARG A 7 -5.86 -17.36 1.96
CA ARG A 7 -5.10 -16.18 2.35
C ARG A 7 -5.87 -15.56 3.51
N ASN A 8 -5.24 -15.57 4.68
CA ASN A 8 -5.81 -15.05 5.91
C ASN A 8 -6.08 -13.56 5.70
N ILE A 9 -7.35 -13.20 5.64
CA ILE A 9 -7.86 -11.89 5.22
C ILE A 9 -7.32 -10.71 6.09
N ASN A 10 -6.80 -11.03 7.27
CA ASN A 10 -6.33 -10.05 8.25
C ASN A 10 -4.82 -9.75 8.20
N ARG A 11 -4.03 -10.44 7.37
CA ARG A 11 -2.58 -10.18 7.27
C ARG A 11 -2.29 -9.23 6.11
N MET A 12 -1.58 -8.14 6.40
CA MET A 12 -1.01 -7.27 5.37
C MET A 12 -0.18 -8.11 4.41
N ASP A 13 -0.31 -7.85 3.11
CA ASP A 13 0.54 -8.52 2.14
C ASP A 13 1.98 -7.99 2.28
N VAL A 14 2.89 -8.88 2.68
CA VAL A 14 4.29 -8.54 2.93
C VAL A 14 4.96 -8.05 1.63
N GLU A 15 4.48 -8.48 0.47
CA GLU A 15 5.00 -8.00 -0.83
C GLU A 15 4.69 -6.52 -1.04
N ILE A 16 3.54 -6.02 -0.57
CA ILE A 16 3.18 -4.59 -0.64
C ILE A 16 4.13 -3.76 0.23
N LEU A 17 4.36 -4.19 1.47
CA LEU A 17 5.28 -3.50 2.37
C LEU A 17 6.71 -3.52 1.82
N ASN A 18 7.17 -4.68 1.32
CA ASN A 18 8.49 -4.82 0.72
C ASN A 18 8.67 -3.92 -0.51
N LEU A 19 7.65 -3.77 -1.36
CA LEU A 19 7.71 -2.87 -2.52
C LEU A 19 7.96 -1.42 -2.07
N LEU A 20 7.19 -0.94 -1.09
CA LEU A 20 7.33 0.41 -0.56
C LEU A 20 8.71 0.60 0.09
N CYS A 21 9.15 -0.32 0.95
CA CYS A 21 10.45 -0.23 1.61
C CYS A 21 11.64 -0.25 0.64
N LYS A 22 11.54 -1.01 -0.47
CA LYS A 22 12.58 -1.06 -1.51
C LYS A 22 12.69 0.23 -2.33
N ASN A 23 11.69 1.12 -2.23
CA ASN A 23 11.62 2.35 -3.00
C ASN A 23 11.39 3.54 -2.05
N PRO A 24 12.35 3.83 -1.15
CA PRO A 24 12.21 4.93 -0.21
C PRO A 24 12.06 6.26 -0.95
N GLY A 25 11.19 7.14 -0.45
CA GLY A 25 10.93 8.44 -1.07
C GLY A 25 9.91 8.39 -2.22
N LYS A 26 9.61 7.22 -2.79
CA LYS A 26 8.72 7.10 -3.96
C LYS A 26 7.26 6.95 -3.54
N GLU A 27 6.38 7.66 -4.25
CA GLU A 27 4.94 7.58 -4.10
C GLU A 27 4.37 6.45 -4.96
N PHE A 28 3.44 5.67 -4.40
CA PHE A 28 2.73 4.62 -5.12
C PHE A 28 1.22 4.74 -4.92
N THR A 29 0.49 4.68 -6.01
CA THR A 29 -0.96 4.42 -6.01
C THR A 29 -1.24 2.93 -5.90
N ALA A 30 -2.46 2.55 -5.49
CA ALA A 30 -2.88 1.14 -5.47
C ALA A 30 -2.75 0.46 -6.85
N LYS A 31 -2.92 1.21 -7.94
CA LYS A 31 -2.80 0.68 -9.32
C LYS A 31 -1.34 0.41 -9.69
N GLU A 32 -0.42 1.26 -9.27
CA GLU A 32 1.02 1.03 -9.48
C GLU A 32 1.49 -0.17 -8.67
N VAL A 33 1.05 -0.31 -7.42
CA VAL A 33 1.37 -1.48 -6.59
C VAL A 33 0.81 -2.77 -7.17
N GLU A 34 -0.43 -2.77 -7.68
CA GLU A 34 -0.97 -3.91 -8.43
C GLU A 34 -0.06 -4.30 -9.59
N LYS A 35 0.39 -3.32 -10.38
CA LYS A 35 1.21 -3.57 -11.57
C LYS A 35 2.56 -4.19 -11.21
N GLU A 36 3.18 -3.75 -10.12
CA GLU A 36 4.49 -4.22 -9.67
C GLU A 36 4.43 -5.62 -9.03
N ILE A 37 3.37 -5.90 -8.26
CA ILE A 37 3.27 -7.14 -7.47
C ILE A 37 2.46 -8.23 -8.20
N GLY A 38 1.59 -7.86 -9.14
CA GLY A 38 0.68 -8.78 -9.80
C GLY A 38 -0.49 -9.24 -8.92
N LEU A 39 -0.75 -8.54 -7.80
CA LEU A 39 -1.91 -8.76 -6.96
C LEU A 39 -3.13 -8.02 -7.53
N ALA A 40 -4.30 -8.67 -7.55
CA ALA A 40 -5.52 -8.08 -8.08
C ALA A 40 -5.84 -6.72 -7.42
N TYR A 41 -6.23 -5.73 -8.22
CA TYR A 41 -6.51 -4.35 -7.79
C TYR A 41 -7.37 -4.27 -6.52
N SER A 42 -8.44 -5.06 -6.45
CA SER A 42 -9.36 -5.05 -5.30
C SER A 42 -8.69 -5.47 -3.99
N GLN A 43 -7.76 -6.43 -4.05
CA GLN A 43 -6.98 -6.87 -2.90
C GLN A 43 -5.91 -5.83 -2.55
N THR A 44 -5.20 -5.29 -3.54
CA THR A 44 -4.23 -4.23 -3.33
C THR A 44 -4.86 -3.00 -2.68
N ASN A 45 -5.99 -2.53 -3.21
CA ASN A 45 -6.72 -1.38 -2.67
C ASN A 45 -7.23 -1.65 -1.24
N ARG A 46 -7.67 -2.88 -0.95
CA ARG A 46 -8.03 -3.30 0.41
C ARG A 46 -6.85 -3.21 1.38
N PHE A 47 -5.70 -3.78 1.02
CA PHE A 47 -4.51 -3.76 1.87
C PHE A 47 -3.95 -2.35 2.05
N MET A 48 -3.97 -1.53 1.01
CA MET A 48 -3.65 -0.11 1.11
C MET A 48 -4.57 0.63 2.06
N GLY A 49 -5.86 0.28 2.09
CA GLY A 49 -6.82 0.80 3.09
C GLY A 49 -6.48 0.39 4.52
N ILE A 50 -6.12 -0.89 4.73
CA ILE A 50 -5.65 -1.39 6.03
C ILE A 50 -4.38 -0.64 6.46
N LEU A 51 -3.44 -0.40 5.55
CA LEU A 51 -2.20 0.31 5.84
C LEU A 51 -2.48 1.74 6.31
N ARG A 52 -3.41 2.46 5.66
CA ARG A 52 -3.83 3.80 6.13
C ARG A 52 -4.38 3.74 7.55
N ASN A 53 -5.30 2.82 7.83
CA ASN A 53 -5.85 2.65 9.17
C ASN A 53 -4.75 2.37 10.21
N HIS A 54 -3.75 1.56 9.86
CA HIS A 54 -2.65 1.25 10.78
C HIS A 54 -1.72 2.44 10.99
N ILE A 55 -1.49 3.27 9.97
CA ILE A 55 -0.78 4.57 10.08
C ILE A 55 -1.56 5.50 10.99
N ASP A 56 -2.88 5.64 10.80
CA ASP A 56 -3.74 6.49 11.64
C ASP A 56 -3.75 6.03 13.10
N GLN A 57 -3.71 4.71 13.32
CA GLN A 57 -3.57 4.08 14.65
C GLN A 57 -2.14 4.14 15.21
N LYS A 58 -1.18 4.67 14.45
CA LYS A 58 0.24 4.76 14.83
C LYS A 58 0.82 3.41 15.26
N MET A 59 0.50 2.34 14.53
CA MET A 59 1.08 1.03 14.82
C MET A 59 2.61 1.10 14.72
N PRO A 60 3.37 0.40 15.60
CA PRO A 60 4.83 0.56 15.68
C PRO A 60 5.56 0.38 14.34
N TYR A 61 5.14 -0.58 13.52
CA TYR A 61 5.78 -0.87 12.23
C TYR A 61 5.48 0.18 11.14
N THR A 62 4.48 1.04 11.37
CA THR A 62 4.06 2.07 10.41
C THR A 62 4.81 3.39 10.55
N LYS A 63 5.79 3.47 11.47
CA LYS A 63 6.55 4.69 11.80
C LYS A 63 7.06 5.46 10.57
N TYR A 64 7.54 4.75 9.56
CA TYR A 64 8.14 5.33 8.35
C TYR A 64 7.19 5.31 7.14
N PHE A 65 5.94 4.93 7.34
CA PHE A 65 4.94 4.90 6.28
C PHE A 65 4.04 6.12 6.39
N SER A 66 3.74 6.71 5.24
CA SER A 66 2.78 7.81 5.13
C SER A 66 1.86 7.60 3.94
N TYR A 67 0.74 8.32 3.95
CA TYR A 67 -0.15 8.39 2.82
C TYR A 67 -0.64 9.83 2.63
N ALA A 68 -0.98 10.15 1.39
CA ALA A 68 -1.57 11.43 1.02
C ALA A 68 -2.62 11.23 -0.07
N THR A 69 -3.31 12.31 -0.43
CA THR A 69 -4.21 12.33 -1.58
C THR A 69 -3.61 13.16 -2.70
N LYS A 70 -3.70 12.64 -3.92
CA LYS A 70 -3.23 13.28 -5.15
C LYS A 70 -4.33 13.24 -6.19
N LYS A 71 -4.64 14.37 -6.82
CA LYS A 71 -5.61 14.39 -7.92
C LYS A 71 -5.05 13.66 -9.13
N ASN A 72 -5.84 12.74 -9.68
CA ASN A 72 -5.52 12.16 -10.97
C ASN A 72 -5.68 13.26 -12.05
N PRO A 73 -4.67 13.53 -12.88
CA PRO A 73 -4.73 14.60 -13.87
C PRO A 73 -5.72 14.33 -15.00
N VAL A 74 -6.07 13.06 -15.26
CA VAL A 74 -6.99 12.67 -16.32
C VAL A 74 -8.42 12.66 -15.81
N THR A 75 -8.68 11.91 -14.74
CA THR A 75 -10.04 11.71 -14.23
C THR A 75 -10.48 12.79 -13.25
N HIS A 76 -9.57 13.66 -12.78
CA HIS A 76 -9.81 14.67 -11.74
C HIS A 76 -10.27 14.09 -10.39
N ILE A 77 -10.25 12.77 -10.24
CA ILE A 77 -10.61 12.07 -9.01
C ILE A 77 -9.40 12.05 -8.08
N SER A 78 -9.62 12.35 -6.80
CA SER A 78 -8.59 12.21 -5.76
C SER A 78 -8.26 10.73 -5.54
N GLN A 79 -6.97 10.40 -5.63
CA GLN A 79 -6.44 9.07 -5.39
C GLN A 79 -5.52 9.09 -4.19
N PHE A 80 -5.47 7.98 -3.46
CA PHE A 80 -4.51 7.82 -2.38
C PHE A 80 -3.16 7.37 -2.93
N ILE A 81 -2.12 7.96 -2.37
CA ILE A 81 -0.72 7.62 -2.60
C ILE A 81 -0.10 7.20 -1.28
N HIS A 82 0.75 6.18 -1.32
CA HIS A 82 1.47 5.61 -0.19
C HIS A 82 2.96 5.76 -0.41
N LYS A 83 3.70 6.07 0.65
CA LYS A 83 5.14 6.32 0.62
C LYS A 83 5.79 5.69 1.85
N TYR A 84 6.96 5.10 1.65
CA TYR A 84 7.89 4.76 2.73
C TYR A 84 9.03 5.76 2.73
N ASP A 85 9.36 6.31 3.90
CA ASP A 85 10.46 7.25 4.05
C ASP A 85 11.00 7.20 5.48
N GLU A 86 12.27 6.79 5.61
CA GLU A 86 12.95 6.67 6.90
C GLU A 86 13.23 8.03 7.53
N SER A 87 13.18 9.12 6.76
CA SER A 87 13.33 10.48 7.30
C SER A 87 12.09 10.96 8.08
N LEU A 88 11.00 10.20 8.09
CA LEU A 88 9.74 10.55 8.79
C LEU A 88 9.75 10.19 10.27
N GLY A 89 10.76 9.46 10.77
CA GLY A 89 10.80 8.97 12.15
C GLY A 89 12.07 9.31 12.89
#